data_AF-A0A9X1NU50-F1
#
_entry.id   AF-A0A9X1NU50-F1
#
_cell.length_a   1.000
_cell.length_b   1.000
_cell.length_c   1.000
_cell.angle_alpha   90.00
_cell.angle_beta   90.00
_cell.angle_gamma   90.00
#
_symmetry.space_group_name_H-M   'P 1'
#
loop_
_entity.id
_entity.type
_entity.pdbx_description
1 polymer ?
#
loop_
_entity_poly.entity_id
_entity_poly.type
_entity_poly.pdbx_seq_one_letter_code
_entity_poly.pdbx_strand_id
1 'polypeptide(L)'
;MLDPKSFEDDIYQAAFLPETWPALLDRISCAIGAEGALLANVSDAKLPWIASDGVLDLYTAFFNEGWAFNNPRTEALVNIPHSGFMSDADHLDEAWMSRQSIYRDFLWPRGFGYAAGTTVKSPGGVTIGISIDKRRDAGPVSRTELQFLDLLRPHLSRAAVLANRLEFAKIDAALQALKIASIPAATIRSDGRLLGTNSLFERFASGIQIGAADRLCFANATAEQFYRSIGRNRDGKSGRSYPLRATDQTPPAILHFVPIVGVAREIFLRAAYFLLITPVGQNQTPTAQLIQGMFDLSPAESHIAEKLARGFVIAEIADAAELSVETIRTHVKSILAKSGMRSQRDFVSALSSIQTIGAPD
;
A
#
# COMPACT_ATOMS: atom_id res chain seq x y z
N MET A 1 -8.38 1.68 41.92
CA MET A 1 -8.44 0.62 40.90
C MET A 1 -8.76 1.30 39.58
N LEU A 2 -7.88 1.23 38.58
CA LEU A 2 -8.13 1.88 37.29
C LEU A 2 -9.26 1.13 36.58
N ASP A 3 -10.25 1.86 36.09
CA ASP A 3 -11.40 1.28 35.38
C ASP A 3 -11.01 0.99 33.91
N PRO A 4 -10.97 -0.29 33.48
CA PRO A 4 -10.67 -0.65 32.10
C PRO A 4 -11.60 0.01 31.08
N LYS A 5 -12.86 0.30 31.47
CA LYS A 5 -13.83 0.95 30.58
C LYS A 5 -13.38 2.33 30.11
N SER A 6 -12.57 3.02 30.91
CA SER A 6 -12.04 4.35 30.57
C SER A 6 -11.08 4.35 29.39
N PHE A 7 -10.63 3.17 28.92
CA PHE A 7 -9.73 3.01 27.78
C PHE A 7 -10.45 2.53 26.51
N GLU A 8 -11.70 2.04 26.62
CA GLU A 8 -12.38 1.42 25.47
C GLU A 8 -12.57 2.40 24.31
N ASP A 9 -13.08 3.59 24.60
CA ASP A 9 -13.32 4.62 23.58
C ASP A 9 -12.02 5.01 22.87
N ASP A 10 -10.93 5.23 23.61
CA ASP A 10 -9.62 5.58 23.04
C ASP A 10 -9.05 4.43 22.20
N ILE A 11 -9.22 3.17 22.63
CA ILE A 11 -8.81 1.97 21.89
C ILE A 11 -9.54 1.91 20.54
N TYR A 12 -10.84 2.16 20.52
CA TYR A 12 -11.61 2.19 19.28
C TYR A 12 -11.28 3.42 18.44
N GLN A 13 -11.07 4.58 19.04
CA GLN A 13 -10.64 5.78 18.34
C GLN A 13 -9.31 5.57 17.61
N ALA A 14 -8.33 4.92 18.24
CA ALA A 14 -7.04 4.59 17.63
C ALA A 14 -7.15 3.65 16.42
N ALA A 15 -8.22 2.85 16.33
CA ALA A 15 -8.49 2.05 15.14
C ALA A 15 -8.84 2.91 13.92
N PHE A 16 -9.45 4.08 14.12
CA PHE A 16 -9.85 5.02 13.06
C PHE A 16 -8.82 6.12 12.81
N LEU A 17 -8.12 6.55 13.87
CA LEU A 17 -7.13 7.62 13.89
C LEU A 17 -5.78 7.05 14.34
N PRO A 18 -4.96 6.48 13.43
CA PRO A 18 -3.72 5.82 13.80
C PRO A 18 -2.70 6.70 14.54
N GLU A 19 -2.79 8.02 14.37
CA GLU A 19 -1.99 9.01 15.07
C GLU A 19 -2.22 9.04 16.59
N THR A 20 -3.31 8.46 17.11
CA THR A 20 -3.59 8.44 18.55
C THR A 20 -2.99 7.21 19.26
N TRP A 21 -2.45 6.24 18.53
CA TRP A 21 -1.82 5.05 19.12
C TRP A 21 -0.70 5.38 20.12
N PRO A 22 0.27 6.29 19.84
CA PRO A 22 1.32 6.64 20.81
C PRO A 22 0.76 7.08 22.17
N ALA A 23 -0.24 7.97 22.16
CA ALA A 23 -0.87 8.48 23.39
C ALA A 23 -1.65 7.41 24.14
N LEU A 24 -2.38 6.54 23.42
CA LEU A 24 -3.08 5.41 24.02
C LEU A 24 -2.10 4.42 24.67
N LEU A 25 -1.02 4.08 23.95
CA LEU A 25 0.04 3.20 24.43
C LEU A 25 0.68 3.76 25.71
N ASP A 26 0.98 5.06 25.72
CA ASP A 26 1.51 5.75 26.90
C ASP A 26 0.57 5.67 28.11
N ARG A 27 -0.72 5.93 27.88
CA ARG A 27 -1.75 5.91 28.92
C ARG A 27 -1.92 4.51 29.51
N ILE A 28 -1.86 3.45 28.68
CA ILE A 28 -1.89 2.05 29.13
C ILE A 28 -0.63 1.72 29.95
N SER A 29 0.55 2.18 29.52
CA SER A 29 1.81 1.96 30.26
C SER A 29 1.79 2.65 31.63
N CYS A 30 1.37 3.91 31.68
CA CYS A 30 1.22 4.67 32.93
C CYS A 30 0.29 3.96 33.94
N ALA A 31 -0.76 3.30 33.46
CA ALA A 31 -1.73 2.58 34.30
C ALA A 31 -1.11 1.44 35.12
N ILE A 32 0.00 0.86 34.65
CA ILE A 32 0.70 -0.23 35.33
C ILE A 32 2.11 0.18 35.81
N GLY A 33 2.41 1.48 35.81
CA GLY A 33 3.74 1.99 36.19
C GLY A 33 4.87 1.49 35.27
N ALA A 34 4.59 1.37 33.96
CA ALA A 34 5.57 1.05 32.93
C ALA A 34 6.06 2.31 32.20
N GLU A 35 7.21 2.22 31.53
CA GLU A 35 7.86 3.38 30.88
C GLU A 35 7.22 3.71 29.54
N GLY A 36 6.62 2.71 28.89
CA GLY A 36 6.01 2.91 27.57
C GLY A 36 5.67 1.59 26.90
N ALA A 37 5.17 1.68 25.68
CA ALA A 37 4.78 0.52 24.92
C ALA A 37 5.10 0.64 23.43
N LEU A 38 5.31 -0.51 22.81
CA LEU A 38 5.53 -0.71 21.39
C LEU A 38 4.34 -1.48 20.81
N LEU A 39 3.82 -1.00 19.69
CA LEU A 39 2.98 -1.75 18.76
C LEU A 39 3.77 -1.94 17.46
N ALA A 40 4.02 -3.19 17.08
CA ALA A 40 4.78 -3.50 15.88
C ALA A 40 4.23 -4.72 15.14
N ASN A 41 4.49 -4.78 13.83
CA ASN A 41 4.24 -5.99 13.07
C ASN A 41 5.38 -7.00 13.33
N VAL A 42 5.09 -8.06 14.08
CA VAL A 42 6.10 -9.06 14.45
C VAL A 42 6.30 -10.15 13.38
N SER A 43 5.54 -10.09 12.28
CA SER A 43 5.71 -11.01 11.13
C SER A 43 6.81 -10.55 10.16
N ASP A 44 7.22 -9.28 10.20
CA ASP A 44 8.31 -8.73 9.38
C ASP A 44 8.91 -7.50 10.09
N ALA A 45 10.10 -7.68 10.69
CA ALA A 45 10.80 -6.63 11.46
C ALA A 45 11.22 -5.40 10.63
N LYS A 46 11.08 -5.44 9.29
CA LYS A 46 11.33 -4.29 8.41
C LYS A 46 10.12 -3.38 8.27
N LEU A 47 8.96 -3.79 8.79
CA LEU A 47 7.76 -2.97 8.74
C LEU A 47 7.79 -1.89 9.83
N PRO A 48 7.05 -0.79 9.62
CA PRO A 48 6.94 0.27 10.61
C PRO A 48 6.39 -0.24 11.95
N TRP A 49 6.64 0.56 12.97
CA TRP A 49 6.23 0.35 14.34
C TRP A 49 5.74 1.67 14.92
N ILE A 50 5.01 1.58 16.02
CA ILE A 50 4.51 2.73 16.78
C ILE A 50 4.96 2.52 18.23
N ALA A 51 5.50 3.56 18.85
CA ALA A 51 5.86 3.54 20.26
C ALA A 51 5.24 4.75 20.97
N SER A 52 5.03 4.62 22.27
CA SER A 52 4.82 5.78 23.15
C SER A 52 6.12 6.54 23.39
N ASP A 53 6.02 7.80 23.81
CA ASP A 53 7.16 8.70 23.96
C ASP A 53 8.24 8.15 24.90
N GLY A 54 7.84 7.55 26.03
CA GLY A 54 8.78 7.02 27.04
C GLY A 54 9.67 5.86 26.57
N VAL A 55 9.35 5.21 25.45
CA VAL A 55 10.18 4.15 24.84
C VAL A 55 10.54 4.43 23.38
N LEU A 56 10.23 5.63 22.87
CA LEU A 56 10.48 6.00 21.47
C LEU A 56 11.98 5.96 21.13
N ASP A 57 12.83 6.54 21.97
CA ASP A 57 14.29 6.55 21.77
C ASP A 57 14.88 5.14 21.85
N LEU A 58 14.38 4.33 22.80
CA LEU A 58 14.76 2.92 22.93
C LEU A 58 14.45 2.16 21.64
N TYR A 59 13.23 2.25 21.13
CA TYR A 59 12.84 1.50 19.95
C TYR A 59 13.44 2.07 18.66
N THR A 60 13.67 3.38 18.58
CA THR A 60 14.44 3.98 17.47
C THR A 60 15.83 3.37 17.38
N ALA A 61 16.55 3.29 18.51
CA ALA A 61 17.86 2.63 18.56
C ALA A 61 17.75 1.11 18.27
N PHE A 62 16.73 0.44 18.83
CA PHE A 62 16.50 -0.99 18.64
C PHE A 62 16.35 -1.37 17.16
N PHE A 63 15.56 -0.61 16.39
CA PHE A 63 15.37 -0.89 14.97
C PHE A 63 16.57 -0.43 14.12
N ASN A 64 17.18 0.73 14.42
CA ASN A 64 18.32 1.26 13.64
C ASN A 64 19.60 0.44 13.81
N GLU A 65 19.88 -0.04 15.02
CA GLU A 65 21.02 -0.90 15.32
C GLU A 65 20.76 -2.37 14.93
N GLY A 66 19.54 -2.67 14.48
CA GLY A 66 19.17 -3.98 13.94
C GLY A 66 18.83 -5.04 14.99
N TRP A 67 18.61 -4.66 16.25
CA TRP A 67 18.20 -5.56 17.33
C TRP A 67 16.82 -6.22 17.10
N ALA A 68 15.99 -5.61 16.26
CA ALA A 68 14.74 -6.21 15.79
C ALA A 68 14.96 -7.45 14.89
N PHE A 69 16.10 -7.51 14.21
CA PHE A 69 16.46 -8.63 13.35
C PHE A 69 17.08 -9.75 14.19
N ASN A 70 16.53 -10.97 14.08
CA ASN A 70 16.99 -12.14 14.86
C ASN A 70 16.93 -11.91 16.38
N ASN A 71 15.82 -11.36 16.89
CA ASN A 71 15.62 -11.16 18.31
C ASN A 71 15.19 -12.46 19.03
N PRO A 72 16.06 -13.09 19.84
CA PRO A 72 15.71 -14.33 20.54
C PRO A 72 14.58 -14.14 21.56
N ARG A 73 14.40 -12.91 22.09
CA ARG A 73 13.27 -12.56 22.99
C ARG A 73 11.95 -12.67 22.23
N THR A 74 11.85 -12.06 21.06
CA THR A 74 10.64 -12.11 20.23
C THR A 74 10.36 -13.54 19.76
N GLU A 75 11.39 -14.27 19.32
CA GLU A 75 11.25 -15.66 18.85
C GLU A 75 10.74 -16.58 19.97
N ALA A 76 11.28 -16.44 21.18
CA ALA A 76 10.84 -17.24 22.33
C ALA A 76 9.38 -16.96 22.69
N LEU A 77 8.97 -15.69 22.71
CA LEU A 77 7.64 -15.28 23.20
C LEU A 77 6.51 -15.47 22.16
N VAL A 78 6.77 -15.26 20.86
CA VAL A 78 5.75 -15.39 19.81
C VAL A 78 5.26 -16.84 19.65
N ASN A 79 6.10 -17.82 19.98
CA ASN A 79 5.78 -19.24 19.86
C ASN A 79 5.01 -19.81 21.05
N ILE A 80 4.85 -19.04 22.14
CA ILE A 80 4.10 -19.49 23.32
C ILE A 80 2.59 -19.38 23.01
N PRO A 81 1.83 -20.49 23.01
CA PRO A 81 0.39 -20.45 22.81
C PRO A 81 -0.27 -19.87 24.05
N HIS A 82 -0.48 -18.56 24.07
CA HIS A 82 -1.11 -17.88 25.20
C HIS A 82 -2.25 -16.98 24.75
N SER A 83 -3.33 -17.01 25.53
CA SER A 83 -4.48 -16.15 25.36
C SER A 83 -4.49 -15.06 26.42
N GLY A 84 -3.51 -14.16 26.38
CA GLY A 84 -3.40 -13.03 27.30
C GLY A 84 -2.19 -12.15 27.02
N PHE A 85 -1.95 -11.19 27.89
CA PHE A 85 -0.63 -10.63 28.13
C PHE A 85 0.20 -11.60 28.97
N MET A 86 1.46 -11.79 28.61
CA MET A 86 2.41 -12.58 29.38
C MET A 86 3.57 -11.69 29.83
N SER A 87 4.07 -11.89 31.04
CA SER A 87 5.35 -11.31 31.43
C SER A 87 6.48 -12.14 30.84
N ASP A 88 7.52 -11.49 30.32
CA ASP A 88 8.71 -12.18 29.87
C ASP A 88 9.42 -12.92 31.02
N ALA A 89 9.38 -12.40 32.25
CA ALA A 89 9.95 -13.05 33.43
C ALA A 89 9.27 -14.37 33.83
N ASP A 90 8.01 -14.61 33.44
CA ASP A 90 7.30 -15.87 33.70
C ASP A 90 7.78 -17.01 32.79
N HIS A 91 8.49 -16.68 31.70
CA HIS A 91 8.86 -17.62 30.65
C HIS A 91 10.36 -17.64 30.34
N LEU A 92 11.06 -16.54 30.62
CA LEU A 92 12.48 -16.35 30.37
C LEU A 92 13.14 -16.12 31.73
N ASP A 93 13.85 -17.14 32.24
CA ASP A 93 14.56 -16.98 33.51
C ASP A 93 15.75 -16.01 33.38
N GLU A 94 16.19 -15.43 34.49
CA GLU A 94 17.29 -14.45 34.50
C GLU A 94 18.62 -15.07 33.99
N ALA A 95 18.80 -16.38 34.18
CA ALA A 95 19.94 -17.13 33.68
C ALA A 95 19.97 -17.20 32.14
N TRP A 96 18.81 -17.33 31.49
CA TRP A 96 18.68 -17.27 30.04
C TRP A 96 18.82 -15.83 29.56
N MET A 97 18.15 -14.87 30.21
CA MET A 97 18.22 -13.45 29.83
C MET A 97 19.67 -12.94 29.82
N SER A 98 20.45 -13.27 30.85
CA SER A 98 21.88 -12.88 30.95
C SER A 98 22.78 -13.41 29.84
N ARG A 99 22.40 -14.50 29.17
CA ARG A 99 23.14 -15.07 28.04
C ARG A 99 22.85 -14.36 26.73
N GLN A 100 21.68 -13.71 26.60
CA GLN A 100 21.28 -13.05 25.37
C GLN A 100 21.92 -11.67 25.23
N SER A 101 22.45 -11.37 24.05
CA SER A 101 23.03 -10.05 23.73
C SER A 101 22.00 -8.93 23.85
N ILE A 102 20.73 -9.18 23.48
CA ILE A 102 19.68 -8.14 23.57
C ILE A 102 19.50 -7.62 24.99
N TYR A 103 19.63 -8.47 26.01
CA TYR A 103 19.55 -8.03 27.41
C TYR A 103 20.85 -7.38 27.86
N ARG A 104 21.98 -8.07 27.71
CA ARG A 104 23.29 -7.63 28.22
C ARG A 104 23.83 -6.36 27.54
N ASP A 105 23.69 -6.29 26.22
CA ASP A 105 24.38 -5.31 25.39
C ASP A 105 23.45 -4.15 24.98
N PHE A 106 22.12 -4.33 25.08
CA PHE A 106 21.13 -3.32 24.67
C PHE A 106 20.17 -2.86 25.77
N LEU A 107 19.31 -3.75 26.30
CA LEU A 107 18.24 -3.39 27.24
C LEU A 107 18.77 -2.96 28.62
N TRP A 108 19.61 -3.80 29.26
CA TRP A 108 20.09 -3.54 30.62
C TRP A 108 20.98 -2.28 30.72
N PRO A 109 21.91 -2.00 29.79
CA PRO A 109 22.67 -0.74 29.80
C PRO A 109 21.78 0.50 29.70
N ARG A 110 20.57 0.37 29.14
CA ARG A 110 19.57 1.45 29.02
C ARG A 110 18.54 1.44 30.16
N GLY A 111 18.72 0.58 31.16
CA GLY A 111 17.86 0.47 32.34
C GLY A 111 16.56 -0.30 32.14
N PHE A 112 16.33 -0.89 30.97
CA PHE A 112 15.15 -1.72 30.67
C PHE A 112 15.44 -3.19 30.97
N GLY A 113 14.44 -3.96 31.37
CA GLY A 113 14.69 -5.37 31.72
C GLY A 113 13.50 -6.31 31.68
N TYR A 114 12.28 -5.79 31.76
CA TYR A 114 11.07 -6.61 31.79
C TYR A 114 10.02 -6.04 30.85
N ALA A 115 9.12 -6.88 30.35
CA ALA A 115 7.91 -6.42 29.68
C ALA A 115 6.74 -7.38 29.88
N ALA A 116 5.56 -6.84 29.61
CA ALA A 116 4.38 -7.65 29.29
C ALA A 116 4.11 -7.57 27.79
N GLY A 117 3.96 -8.72 27.15
CA GLY A 117 3.71 -8.84 25.72
C GLY A 117 2.41 -9.56 25.41
N THR A 118 1.73 -9.16 24.34
CA THR A 118 0.70 -9.98 23.71
C THR A 118 0.82 -9.91 22.19
N THR A 119 0.21 -10.88 21.52
CA THR A 119 0.05 -10.84 20.06
C THR A 119 -1.42 -10.88 19.68
N VAL A 120 -1.74 -10.11 18.64
CA VAL A 120 -3.04 -10.08 17.98
C VAL A 120 -2.85 -10.54 16.56
N LYS A 121 -3.54 -11.62 16.20
CA LYS A 121 -3.60 -12.09 14.81
C LYS A 121 -4.66 -11.30 14.07
N SER A 122 -4.24 -10.62 13.00
CA SER A 122 -5.12 -9.92 12.07
C SER A 122 -5.34 -10.77 10.81
N PRO A 123 -6.49 -10.62 10.13
CA PRO A 123 -6.70 -11.21 8.80
C PRO A 123 -5.54 -10.93 7.84
N GLY A 124 -5.28 -11.86 6.90
CA GLY A 124 -4.21 -11.71 5.90
C GLY A 124 -2.81 -12.16 6.37
N GLY A 125 -2.74 -12.85 7.51
CA GLY A 125 -1.50 -13.44 8.05
C GLY A 125 -0.58 -12.43 8.73
N VAL A 126 -1.14 -11.32 9.24
CA VAL A 126 -0.42 -10.29 9.97
C VAL A 126 -0.52 -10.59 11.46
N THR A 127 0.61 -10.61 12.15
CA THR A 127 0.65 -10.67 13.62
C THR A 127 1.15 -9.34 14.16
N ILE A 128 0.32 -8.67 14.93
CA ILE A 128 0.67 -7.44 15.64
C ILE A 128 1.12 -7.83 17.05
N GLY A 129 2.32 -7.39 17.45
CA GLY A 129 2.80 -7.51 18.81
C GLY A 129 2.59 -6.19 19.56
N ILE A 130 2.15 -6.30 20.81
CA ILE A 130 2.12 -5.18 21.75
C ILE A 130 3.06 -5.56 22.89
N SER A 131 4.07 -4.74 23.15
CA SER A 131 5.01 -4.88 24.27
C SER A 131 4.88 -3.66 25.17
N ILE A 132 4.79 -3.86 26.48
CA ILE A 132 4.76 -2.80 27.48
C ILE A 132 6.00 -2.99 28.36
N ASP A 133 6.96 -2.08 28.26
CA ASP A 133 8.30 -2.24 28.81
C ASP A 133 8.45 -1.51 30.16
N LYS A 134 9.03 -2.22 31.14
CA LYS A 134 9.36 -1.70 32.47
C LYS A 134 10.87 -1.59 32.65
N ARG A 135 11.25 -0.67 33.54
CA ARG A 135 12.62 -0.61 34.06
C ARG A 135 12.99 -1.90 34.78
N ARG A 136 14.28 -2.22 34.77
CA ARG A 136 14.81 -3.39 35.46
C ARG A 136 14.69 -3.27 36.98
N ASP A 137 14.91 -2.09 37.53
CA ASP A 137 14.84 -1.82 38.98
C ASP A 137 13.40 -1.80 39.52
N ALA A 138 12.41 -1.51 38.68
CA ALA A 138 10.98 -1.61 39.00
C ALA A 138 10.47 -3.06 39.09
N GLY A 139 11.27 -4.03 38.65
CA GLY A 139 10.92 -5.46 38.68
C GLY A 139 9.96 -5.91 37.58
N PRO A 140 9.63 -7.22 37.54
CA PRO A 140 8.73 -7.80 36.55
C PRO A 140 7.32 -7.21 36.58
N VAL A 141 6.56 -7.44 35.50
CA VAL A 141 5.14 -7.11 35.47
C VAL A 141 4.39 -8.03 36.42
N SER A 142 3.65 -7.46 37.37
CA SER A 142 2.96 -8.25 38.40
C SER A 142 1.70 -8.93 37.86
N ARG A 143 1.22 -9.97 38.55
CA ARG A 143 -0.04 -10.65 38.18
C ARG A 143 -1.25 -9.71 38.15
N THR A 144 -1.31 -8.73 39.05
CA THR A 144 -2.40 -7.74 39.09
C THR A 144 -2.34 -6.81 37.88
N GLU A 145 -1.13 -6.42 37.46
CA GLU A 145 -0.90 -5.62 36.25
C GLU A 145 -1.29 -6.42 34.99
N LEU A 146 -0.89 -7.70 34.90
CA LEU A 146 -1.28 -8.59 33.80
C LEU A 146 -2.81 -8.78 33.72
N GLN A 147 -3.49 -8.97 34.85
CA GLN A 147 -4.96 -9.06 34.89
C GLN A 147 -5.64 -7.80 34.36
N PHE A 148 -5.09 -6.62 34.67
CA PHE A 148 -5.61 -5.37 34.11
C PHE A 148 -5.42 -5.30 32.59
N LEU A 149 -4.23 -5.66 32.08
CA LEU A 149 -3.96 -5.68 30.63
C LEU A 149 -4.84 -6.70 29.88
N ASP A 150 -5.12 -7.84 30.50
CA ASP A 150 -6.01 -8.86 29.94
C ASP A 150 -7.46 -8.39 29.78
N LEU A 151 -7.92 -7.44 30.62
CA LEU A 151 -9.22 -6.81 30.44
C LEU A 151 -9.24 -5.91 29.19
N LEU A 152 -8.11 -5.29 28.83
CA LEU A 152 -7.98 -4.45 27.63
C LEU A 152 -7.78 -5.27 26.34
N ARG A 153 -7.17 -6.46 26.45
CA ARG A 153 -6.77 -7.28 25.31
C ARG A 153 -7.89 -7.55 24.30
N PRO A 154 -9.14 -7.90 24.68
CA PRO A 154 -10.23 -8.11 23.70
C PRO A 154 -10.54 -6.85 22.89
N HIS A 155 -10.44 -5.66 23.52
CA HIS A 155 -10.67 -4.38 22.85
C HIS A 155 -9.53 -4.05 21.90
N LEU A 156 -8.28 -4.22 22.33
CA LEU A 156 -7.10 -4.07 21.47
C LEU A 156 -7.14 -5.01 20.26
N SER A 157 -7.56 -6.26 20.47
CA SER A 157 -7.72 -7.23 19.39
C SER A 157 -8.79 -6.80 18.39
N ARG A 158 -9.94 -6.31 18.87
CA ARG A 158 -11.02 -5.81 17.98
C ARG A 158 -10.59 -4.55 17.23
N ALA A 159 -9.93 -3.61 17.91
CA ALA A 159 -9.40 -2.40 17.30
C ALA A 159 -8.41 -2.70 16.17
N ALA A 160 -7.50 -3.65 16.36
CA ALA A 160 -6.56 -4.06 15.31
C ALA A 160 -7.28 -4.66 14.07
N VAL A 161 -8.33 -5.47 14.28
CA VAL A 161 -9.15 -6.01 13.19
C VAL A 161 -9.93 -4.91 12.47
N LEU A 162 -10.47 -3.94 13.21
CA LEU A 162 -11.17 -2.78 12.64
C LEU A 162 -10.22 -1.90 11.81
N ALA A 163 -9.03 -1.60 12.34
CA ALA A 163 -8.00 -0.84 11.64
C ALA A 163 -7.58 -1.55 10.33
N ASN A 164 -7.38 -2.87 10.37
CA ASN A 164 -7.09 -3.67 9.18
C ASN A 164 -8.21 -3.56 8.12
N ARG A 165 -9.48 -3.73 8.52
CA ARG A 165 -10.62 -3.61 7.59
C ARG A 165 -10.76 -2.21 7.01
N LEU A 166 -10.58 -1.17 7.82
CA LEU A 166 -10.67 0.21 7.38
C LEU A 166 -9.58 0.54 6.35
N GLU A 167 -8.33 0.17 6.64
CA GLU A 167 -7.24 0.39 5.68
C GLU A 167 -7.45 -0.42 4.40
N PHE A 168 -8.02 -1.62 4.49
CA PHE A 168 -8.32 -2.43 3.30
C PHE A 168 -9.37 -1.75 2.43
N ALA A 169 -10.44 -1.24 3.04
CA ALA A 169 -11.48 -0.48 2.34
C ALA A 169 -10.93 0.79 1.67
N LYS A 170 -9.98 1.49 2.30
CA LYS A 170 -9.30 2.66 1.70
C LYS A 170 -8.49 2.27 0.45
N ILE A 171 -7.80 1.13 0.48
CA ILE A 171 -7.04 0.62 -0.68
C ILE A 171 -7.99 0.21 -1.81
N ASP A 172 -9.06 -0.53 -1.49
CA ASP A 172 -10.06 -0.94 -2.48
C ASP A 172 -10.71 0.28 -3.15
N ALA A 173 -11.13 1.28 -2.36
CA ALA A 173 -11.66 2.54 -2.89
C ALA A 173 -10.67 3.26 -3.81
N ALA A 174 -9.37 3.26 -3.49
CA ALA A 174 -8.35 3.83 -4.36
C ALA A 174 -8.21 3.06 -5.68
N LEU A 175 -8.27 1.72 -5.66
CA LEU A 175 -8.25 0.89 -6.87
C LEU A 175 -9.48 1.14 -7.76
N GLN A 176 -10.66 1.34 -7.16
CA GLN A 176 -11.88 1.71 -7.89
C GLN A 176 -11.78 3.11 -8.51
N ALA A 177 -11.24 4.09 -7.79
CA ALA A 177 -11.01 5.43 -8.33
C ALA A 177 -10.02 5.41 -9.52
N LEU A 178 -8.96 4.61 -9.43
CA LEU A 178 -8.02 4.40 -10.54
C LEU A 178 -8.68 3.71 -11.74
N LYS A 179 -9.62 2.79 -11.50
CA LYS A 179 -10.42 2.17 -12.57
C LYS A 179 -11.27 3.22 -13.29
N ILE A 180 -11.95 4.09 -12.57
CA ILE A 180 -12.74 5.18 -13.16
C ILE A 180 -11.84 6.09 -14.02
N ALA A 181 -10.63 6.37 -13.54
CA ALA A 181 -9.62 7.13 -14.28
C ALA A 181 -8.98 6.35 -15.47
N SER A 182 -9.50 5.18 -15.84
CA SER A 182 -8.96 4.31 -16.90
C SER A 182 -7.52 3.86 -16.66
N ILE A 183 -7.07 3.77 -15.40
CA ILE A 183 -5.71 3.34 -15.03
C ILE A 183 -5.74 1.88 -14.52
N PRO A 184 -5.13 0.92 -15.24
CA PRO A 184 -4.89 -0.42 -14.70
C PRO A 184 -3.98 -0.35 -13.48
N ALA A 185 -4.44 -0.90 -12.37
CA ALA A 185 -3.75 -0.79 -11.09
C ALA A 185 -3.85 -2.04 -10.22
N ALA A 186 -2.79 -2.28 -9.47
CA ALA A 186 -2.71 -3.31 -8.45
C ALA A 186 -2.03 -2.79 -7.18
N THR A 187 -2.32 -3.40 -6.05
CA THR A 187 -1.61 -3.14 -4.79
C THR A 187 -0.77 -4.35 -4.42
N ILE A 188 0.48 -4.11 -4.05
CA ILE A 188 1.49 -5.12 -3.74
C ILE A 188 1.89 -4.99 -2.28
N ARG A 189 1.92 -6.13 -1.58
CA ARG A 189 2.38 -6.27 -0.21
C ARG A 189 3.91 -6.28 -0.13
N SER A 190 4.43 -6.06 1.08
CA SER A 190 5.86 -6.06 1.35
C SER A 190 6.52 -7.41 1.01
N ASP A 191 5.82 -8.54 1.19
CA ASP A 191 6.31 -9.86 0.75
C ASP A 191 6.26 -10.09 -0.75
N GLY A 192 5.73 -9.16 -1.56
CA GLY A 192 5.60 -9.29 -3.01
C GLY A 192 4.34 -10.03 -3.46
N ARG A 193 3.38 -10.29 -2.57
CA ARG A 193 2.04 -10.78 -2.95
C ARG A 193 1.12 -9.62 -3.30
N LEU A 194 0.14 -9.86 -4.15
CA LEU A 194 -0.93 -8.92 -4.42
C LEU A 194 -1.85 -8.81 -3.20
N LEU A 195 -2.26 -7.58 -2.89
CA LEU A 195 -3.31 -7.29 -1.92
C LEU A 195 -4.66 -7.11 -2.62
N GLY A 196 -4.65 -6.59 -3.85
CA GLY A 196 -5.84 -6.36 -4.67
C GLY A 196 -5.48 -5.82 -6.04
N THR A 197 -6.43 -5.92 -6.97
CA THR A 197 -6.35 -5.48 -8.37
C THR A 197 -7.63 -4.78 -8.75
N ASN A 198 -7.57 -3.88 -9.73
CA ASN A 198 -8.78 -3.49 -10.44
C ASN A 198 -8.98 -4.33 -11.71
N SER A 199 -10.20 -4.37 -12.25
CA SER A 199 -10.53 -5.18 -13.41
C SER A 199 -9.76 -4.80 -14.68
N LEU A 200 -9.24 -3.56 -14.76
CA LEU A 200 -8.39 -3.12 -15.87
C LEU A 200 -7.01 -3.78 -15.82
N PHE A 201 -6.45 -3.97 -14.62
CA PHE A 201 -5.19 -4.67 -14.42
C PHE A 201 -5.27 -6.12 -14.89
N GLU A 202 -6.36 -6.81 -14.53
CA GLU A 202 -6.60 -8.20 -14.93
C GLU A 202 -6.71 -8.36 -16.44
N ARG A 203 -7.31 -7.37 -17.13
CA ARG A 203 -7.37 -7.35 -18.60
C ARG A 203 -6.01 -7.07 -19.26
N PHE A 204 -5.15 -6.29 -18.61
CA PHE A 204 -3.79 -6.01 -19.08
C PHE A 204 -2.82 -7.18 -18.82
N ALA A 205 -3.17 -8.10 -17.91
CA ALA A 205 -2.30 -9.14 -17.37
C ALA A 205 -1.81 -10.22 -18.38
N SER A 206 -2.09 -10.11 -19.68
CA SER A 206 -1.59 -11.07 -20.67
C SER A 206 -0.05 -11.16 -20.76
N GLY A 207 0.70 -10.20 -20.18
CA GLY A 207 2.16 -10.23 -20.07
C GLY A 207 2.69 -10.02 -18.64
N ILE A 208 1.78 -9.92 -17.66
CA ILE A 208 2.09 -9.90 -16.23
C ILE A 208 1.21 -10.98 -15.60
N GLN A 209 1.79 -12.13 -15.30
CA GLN A 209 1.03 -13.25 -14.75
C GLN A 209 0.91 -13.12 -13.24
N ILE A 210 -0.27 -13.43 -12.72
CA ILE A 210 -0.46 -13.69 -11.28
C ILE A 210 -0.11 -15.17 -11.09
N GLY A 211 1.10 -15.41 -10.59
CA GLY A 211 1.62 -16.74 -10.30
C GLY A 211 1.15 -17.28 -8.95
N ALA A 212 1.77 -18.37 -8.52
CA ALA A 212 1.46 -19.02 -7.24
C ALA A 212 1.57 -18.05 -6.05
N ALA A 213 0.63 -18.18 -5.11
CA ALA A 213 0.53 -17.34 -3.91
C ALA A 213 0.39 -15.84 -4.21
N ASP A 214 -0.37 -15.51 -5.24
CA ASP A 214 -0.73 -14.14 -5.64
C ASP A 214 0.47 -13.25 -5.98
N ARG A 215 1.56 -13.83 -6.48
CA ARG A 215 2.78 -13.08 -6.82
C ARG A 215 2.75 -12.63 -8.26
N LEU A 216 3.21 -11.41 -8.52
CA LEU A 216 3.46 -10.97 -9.89
C LEU A 216 4.66 -11.70 -10.46
N CYS A 217 4.51 -12.20 -11.67
CA CYS A 217 5.56 -12.82 -12.45
C CYS A 217 5.65 -12.15 -13.82
N PHE A 218 6.87 -11.79 -14.20
CA PHE A 218 7.14 -11.19 -15.50
C PHE A 218 7.84 -12.21 -16.40
N ALA A 219 7.32 -12.42 -17.61
CA ALA A 219 7.92 -13.34 -18.59
C ALA A 219 9.34 -12.90 -18.99
N ASN A 220 9.62 -11.59 -18.94
CA ASN A 220 10.92 -11.02 -19.25
C ASN A 220 11.84 -11.06 -18.01
N ALA A 221 13.02 -11.69 -18.15
CA ALA A 221 13.98 -11.85 -17.05
C ALA A 221 14.48 -10.50 -16.47
N THR A 222 14.65 -9.48 -17.31
CA THR A 222 15.06 -8.13 -16.87
C THR A 222 13.95 -7.44 -16.06
N ALA A 223 12.70 -7.60 -16.48
CA ALA A 223 11.54 -7.08 -15.75
C ALA A 223 11.37 -7.78 -14.40
N GLU A 224 11.53 -9.10 -14.38
CA GLU A 224 11.51 -9.92 -13.16
C GLU A 224 12.64 -9.51 -12.20
N GLN A 225 13.86 -9.30 -12.70
CA GLN A 225 14.99 -8.82 -11.90
C GLN A 225 14.74 -7.42 -11.34
N PHE A 226 14.16 -6.52 -12.13
CA PHE A 226 13.77 -5.19 -11.68
C PHE A 226 12.72 -5.27 -10.56
N TYR A 227 11.67 -6.07 -10.74
CA TYR A 227 10.63 -6.27 -9.73
C TYR A 227 11.20 -6.81 -8.41
N ARG A 228 12.09 -7.81 -8.48
CA ARG A 228 12.80 -8.33 -7.30
C ARG A 228 13.68 -7.27 -6.62
N SER A 229 14.25 -6.34 -7.38
CA SER A 229 15.05 -5.24 -6.81
C SER A 229 14.20 -4.26 -6.00
N ILE A 230 12.92 -4.09 -6.33
CA ILE A 230 11.99 -3.22 -5.59
C ILE A 230 11.74 -3.81 -4.20
N GLY A 231 11.47 -5.11 -4.12
CA GLY A 231 11.27 -5.79 -2.82
C GLY A 231 12.48 -5.76 -1.89
N ARG A 232 13.70 -5.57 -2.44
CA ARG A 232 14.96 -5.49 -1.67
C ARG A 232 15.30 -4.09 -1.19
N ASN A 233 14.89 -3.05 -1.91
CA ASN A 233 15.23 -1.66 -1.62
C ASN A 233 13.99 -0.91 -1.08
N ARG A 234 13.55 -1.28 0.13
CA ARG A 234 12.35 -0.75 0.77
C ARG A 234 12.53 0.63 1.42
N ASP A 235 13.77 1.10 1.55
CA ASP A 235 14.08 2.42 2.11
C ASP A 235 13.76 3.57 1.14
N GLY A 236 13.53 3.24 -0.13
CA GLY A 236 13.14 4.18 -1.16
C GLY A 236 11.70 4.62 -1.03
N LYS A 237 11.46 5.79 -0.41
CA LYS A 237 10.20 6.55 -0.53
C LYS A 237 9.96 7.10 -1.95
N SER A 238 10.86 6.82 -2.90
CA SER A 238 10.78 7.26 -4.29
C SER A 238 10.13 6.19 -5.16
N GLY A 239 9.18 6.63 -5.99
CA GLY A 239 8.58 5.78 -7.01
C GLY A 239 9.62 5.30 -8.04
N ARG A 240 9.42 4.10 -8.58
CA ARG A 240 10.29 3.50 -9.60
C ARG A 240 9.48 3.09 -10.82
N SER A 241 10.02 3.32 -12.01
CA SER A 241 9.33 2.99 -13.25
C SER A 241 10.13 1.99 -14.09
N TYR A 242 9.44 1.12 -14.81
CA TYR A 242 10.05 0.16 -15.73
C TYR A 242 9.30 0.12 -17.07
N PRO A 243 10.01 0.31 -18.20
CA PRO A 243 9.39 0.17 -19.53
C PRO A 243 9.19 -1.32 -19.86
N LEU A 244 7.94 -1.72 -19.99
CA LEU A 244 7.54 -3.04 -20.49
C LEU A 244 7.51 -3.00 -22.02
N ARG A 245 8.29 -3.89 -22.64
CA ARG A 245 8.32 -4.04 -24.10
C ARG A 245 7.05 -4.73 -24.60
N ALA A 246 6.66 -4.39 -25.82
CA ALA A 246 5.58 -5.08 -26.53
C ALA A 246 5.93 -6.57 -26.71
N THR A 247 4.92 -7.42 -26.64
CA THR A 247 4.95 -8.83 -27.03
C THR A 247 3.74 -9.12 -27.91
N ASP A 248 3.66 -10.30 -28.52
CA ASP A 248 2.48 -10.71 -29.30
C ASP A 248 1.17 -10.67 -28.50
N GLN A 249 1.26 -10.75 -27.17
CA GLN A 249 0.12 -10.79 -26.25
C GLN A 249 -0.07 -9.50 -25.46
N THR A 250 0.91 -8.58 -25.45
CA THR A 250 0.83 -7.33 -24.68
C THR A 250 1.34 -6.10 -25.43
N PRO A 251 0.60 -4.99 -25.39
CA PRO A 251 1.11 -3.71 -25.88
C PRO A 251 2.32 -3.25 -25.04
N PRO A 252 3.18 -2.37 -25.58
CA PRO A 252 4.21 -1.74 -24.77
C PRO A 252 3.55 -0.87 -23.69
N ALA A 253 4.16 -0.79 -22.51
CA ALA A 253 3.64 -0.01 -21.39
C ALA A 253 4.75 0.46 -20.46
N ILE A 254 4.42 1.37 -19.55
CA ILE A 254 5.30 1.74 -18.44
C ILE A 254 4.65 1.26 -17.15
N LEU A 255 5.41 0.52 -16.35
CA LEU A 255 5.03 0.06 -15.03
C LEU A 255 5.55 1.06 -14.00
N HIS A 256 4.66 1.66 -13.22
CA HIS A 256 5.00 2.61 -12.17
C HIS A 256 4.74 1.98 -10.80
N PHE A 257 5.80 1.77 -10.03
CA PHE A 257 5.74 1.32 -8.64
C PHE A 257 5.78 2.54 -7.73
N VAL A 258 4.63 2.92 -7.21
CA VAL A 258 4.45 4.07 -6.33
C VAL A 258 4.37 3.58 -4.89
N PRO A 259 5.27 4.02 -3.98
CA PRO A 259 5.26 3.56 -2.60
C PRO A 259 3.99 4.02 -1.86
N ILE A 260 3.41 3.12 -1.09
CA ILE A 260 2.31 3.44 -0.18
C ILE A 260 2.94 3.90 1.12
N VAL A 261 2.75 5.18 1.46
CA VAL A 261 3.22 5.75 2.71
C VAL A 261 2.08 5.72 3.72
N GLY A 262 2.34 5.20 4.92
CA GLY A 262 1.42 5.29 6.05
C GLY A 262 1.60 4.13 7.01
N VAL A 263 2.07 4.44 8.21
CA VAL A 263 2.40 3.46 9.27
C VAL A 263 1.27 2.45 9.48
N ALA A 264 0.01 2.88 9.52
CA ALA A 264 -1.14 1.98 9.66
C ALA A 264 -1.29 0.97 8.51
N ARG A 265 -1.14 1.40 7.25
CA ARG A 265 -1.26 0.52 6.08
C ARG A 265 -0.13 -0.50 6.04
N GLU A 266 1.06 -0.07 6.45
CA GLU A 266 2.24 -0.92 6.47
C GLU A 266 2.19 -1.92 7.65
N ILE A 267 1.73 -1.50 8.83
CA ILE A 267 1.55 -2.36 10.00
C ILE A 267 0.42 -3.37 9.78
N PHE A 268 -0.78 -2.91 9.42
CA PHE A 268 -1.98 -3.75 9.42
C PHE A 268 -2.20 -4.54 8.12
N LEU A 269 -1.75 -4.04 6.97
CA LEU A 269 -1.95 -4.68 5.66
C LEU A 269 -0.66 -5.13 4.98
N ARG A 270 0.49 -4.65 5.45
CA ARG A 270 1.77 -4.84 4.78
C ARG A 270 1.75 -4.25 3.37
N ALA A 271 0.89 -3.28 3.08
CA ALA A 271 0.78 -2.66 1.77
C ALA A 271 2.04 -1.82 1.49
N ALA A 272 2.71 -2.09 0.38
CA ALA A 272 4.01 -1.49 0.09
C ALA A 272 3.99 -0.61 -1.16
N TYR A 273 3.32 -1.04 -2.23
CA TYR A 273 3.30 -0.30 -3.50
C TYR A 273 1.94 -0.36 -4.19
N PHE A 274 1.56 0.73 -4.85
CA PHE A 274 0.69 0.68 -6.01
C PHE A 274 1.54 0.39 -7.25
N LEU A 275 1.11 -0.56 -8.06
CA LEU A 275 1.58 -0.76 -9.42
C LEU A 275 0.55 -0.16 -10.36
N LEU A 276 0.92 0.91 -11.05
CA LEU A 276 0.12 1.54 -12.09
C LEU A 276 0.70 1.18 -13.47
N ILE A 277 -0.15 0.96 -14.45
CA ILE A 277 0.28 0.63 -15.82
C ILE A 277 -0.18 1.75 -16.75
N THR A 278 0.77 2.30 -17.50
CA THR A 278 0.49 3.27 -18.57
C THR A 278 0.76 2.61 -19.91
N PRO A 279 -0.25 2.10 -20.64
CA PRO A 279 -0.07 1.60 -21.99
C PRO A 279 0.50 2.68 -22.90
N VAL A 280 1.48 2.32 -23.75
CA VAL A 280 2.11 3.22 -24.71
C VAL A 280 1.55 2.92 -26.09
N GLY A 281 1.12 3.96 -26.81
CA GLY A 281 0.60 3.84 -28.18
C GLY A 281 -0.86 3.35 -28.29
N GLN A 282 -1.49 2.94 -27.19
CA GLN A 282 -2.94 2.77 -27.10
C GLN A 282 -3.59 4.07 -26.63
N ASN A 283 -3.46 5.14 -27.42
CA ASN A 283 -4.38 6.26 -27.24
C ASN A 283 -5.75 5.74 -27.68
N GLN A 284 -6.66 5.57 -26.72
CA GLN A 284 -8.07 5.37 -27.05
C GLN A 284 -8.51 6.63 -27.80
N THR A 285 -8.50 6.58 -29.13
CA THR A 285 -8.98 7.69 -29.94
C THR A 285 -10.40 8.01 -29.47
N PRO A 286 -10.70 9.26 -29.08
CA PRO A 286 -12.05 9.63 -28.69
C PRO A 286 -13.05 9.19 -29.76
N THR A 287 -14.18 8.60 -29.34
CA THR A 287 -15.21 8.18 -30.30
C THR A 287 -15.75 9.39 -31.05
N ALA A 288 -16.26 9.20 -32.27
CA ALA A 288 -16.88 10.28 -33.03
C ALA A 288 -17.95 11.03 -32.21
N GLN A 289 -18.72 10.33 -31.37
CA GLN A 289 -19.73 10.95 -30.48
C GLN A 289 -19.11 11.87 -29.43
N LEU A 290 -17.99 11.48 -28.82
CA LEU A 290 -17.28 12.32 -27.85
C LEU A 290 -16.66 13.53 -28.54
N ILE A 291 -15.99 13.34 -29.69
CA ILE A 291 -15.44 14.45 -30.49
C ILE A 291 -16.55 15.42 -30.89
N GLN A 292 -17.72 14.90 -31.27
CA GLN A 292 -18.88 15.70 -31.63
C GLN A 292 -19.29 16.65 -30.52
N GLY A 293 -19.46 16.13 -29.30
CA GLY A 293 -19.86 16.94 -28.14
C GLY A 293 -18.79 17.89 -27.64
N MET A 294 -17.50 17.63 -27.92
CA MET A 294 -16.41 18.50 -27.48
C MET A 294 -16.19 19.73 -28.36
N PHE A 295 -16.48 19.62 -29.66
CA PHE A 295 -16.16 20.66 -30.64
C PHE A 295 -17.37 21.08 -31.50
N ASP A 296 -18.59 20.69 -31.11
CA ASP A 296 -19.83 20.95 -31.83
C ASP A 296 -19.75 20.59 -33.33
N LEU A 297 -19.10 19.46 -33.63
CA LEU A 297 -18.96 18.97 -35.00
C LEU A 297 -20.30 18.37 -35.48
N SER A 298 -20.48 18.31 -36.80
CA SER A 298 -21.54 17.50 -37.40
C SER A 298 -21.16 16.01 -37.36
N PRO A 299 -22.14 15.08 -37.48
CA PRO A 299 -21.85 13.64 -37.52
C PRO A 299 -20.79 13.23 -38.56
N ALA A 300 -20.83 13.86 -39.74
CA ALA A 300 -19.86 13.60 -40.81
C ALA A 300 -18.46 14.13 -40.45
N GLU A 301 -18.37 15.33 -39.89
CA GLU A 301 -17.10 15.91 -39.43
C GLU A 301 -16.48 15.10 -38.29
N SER A 302 -17.29 14.62 -37.34
CA SER A 302 -16.83 13.77 -36.24
C SER A 302 -16.26 12.45 -36.70
N HIS A 303 -16.86 11.82 -37.72
CA HIS A 303 -16.34 10.57 -38.28
C HIS A 303 -15.02 10.79 -39.03
N ILE A 304 -14.89 11.92 -39.75
CA ILE A 304 -13.63 12.32 -40.37
C ILE A 304 -12.57 12.61 -39.28
N ALA A 305 -12.93 13.34 -38.23
CA ALA A 305 -12.05 13.67 -37.10
C ALA A 305 -11.53 12.42 -36.37
N GLU A 306 -12.40 11.44 -36.15
CA GLU A 306 -12.03 10.14 -35.58
C GLU A 306 -10.99 9.42 -36.45
N LYS A 307 -11.18 9.37 -37.78
CA LYS A 307 -10.21 8.75 -38.70
C LYS A 307 -8.87 9.50 -38.70
N LEU A 308 -8.88 10.84 -38.69
CA LEU A 308 -7.65 11.64 -38.58
C LEU A 308 -6.89 11.33 -37.28
N ALA A 309 -7.60 11.18 -36.18
CA ALA A 309 -7.01 10.88 -34.87
C ALA A 309 -6.49 9.44 -34.75
N ARG A 310 -6.98 8.52 -35.59
CA ARG A 310 -6.41 7.17 -35.79
C ARG A 310 -5.20 7.17 -36.74
N GLY A 311 -4.80 8.31 -37.29
CA GLY A 311 -3.62 8.47 -38.13
C GLY A 311 -3.84 8.26 -39.63
N PHE A 312 -5.08 8.14 -40.09
CA PHE A 312 -5.38 8.04 -41.53
C PHE A 312 -5.01 9.33 -42.28
N VAL A 313 -4.46 9.18 -43.48
CA VAL A 313 -4.20 10.33 -44.36
C VAL A 313 -5.46 10.72 -45.13
N ILE A 314 -5.53 11.97 -45.58
CA ILE A 314 -6.71 12.55 -46.25
C ILE A 314 -7.18 11.69 -47.45
N ALA A 315 -6.24 11.11 -48.21
CA ALA A 315 -6.56 10.25 -49.35
C ALA A 315 -7.29 8.98 -48.92
N GLU A 316 -6.81 8.29 -47.88
CA GLU A 316 -7.45 7.08 -47.34
C GLU A 316 -8.85 7.37 -46.79
N ILE A 317 -9.02 8.55 -46.18
CA ILE A 317 -10.34 8.98 -45.68
C ILE A 317 -11.30 9.25 -46.85
N ALA A 318 -10.81 9.86 -47.92
CA ALA A 318 -11.59 10.14 -49.12
C ALA A 318 -12.05 8.85 -49.79
N ASP A 319 -11.13 7.90 -49.98
CA ASP A 319 -11.41 6.58 -50.55
C ASP A 319 -12.42 5.81 -49.68
N ALA A 320 -12.21 5.78 -48.36
CA ALA A 320 -13.10 5.07 -47.43
C ALA A 320 -14.46 5.74 -47.24
N ALA A 321 -14.63 7.00 -47.67
CA ALA A 321 -15.90 7.72 -47.64
C ALA A 321 -16.56 7.82 -49.01
N GLU A 322 -15.94 7.29 -50.08
CA GLU A 322 -16.35 7.47 -51.48
C GLU A 322 -16.54 8.95 -51.86
N LEU A 323 -15.67 9.82 -51.33
CA LEU A 323 -15.69 11.27 -51.57
C LEU A 323 -14.40 11.74 -52.24
N SER A 324 -14.44 12.94 -52.83
CA SER A 324 -13.23 13.54 -53.38
C SER A 324 -12.27 14.01 -52.27
N VAL A 325 -10.97 13.97 -52.54
CA VAL A 325 -9.93 14.52 -51.67
C VAL A 325 -10.21 15.99 -51.31
N GLU A 326 -10.74 16.77 -52.25
CA GLU A 326 -11.07 18.18 -52.04
C GLU A 326 -12.26 18.37 -51.08
N THR A 327 -13.24 17.46 -51.14
CA THR A 327 -14.36 17.42 -50.19
C THR A 327 -13.86 17.13 -48.78
N ILE A 328 -12.98 16.15 -48.60
CA ILE A 328 -12.38 15.86 -47.29
C ILE A 328 -11.54 17.04 -46.79
N ARG A 329 -10.72 17.68 -47.64
CA ARG A 329 -9.97 18.89 -47.26
C ARG A 329 -10.88 20.01 -46.76
N THR A 330 -12.04 20.20 -47.40
CA THR A 330 -13.05 21.17 -46.96
C THR A 330 -13.59 20.83 -45.58
N HIS A 331 -13.92 19.56 -45.32
CA HIS A 331 -14.34 19.11 -43.99
C HIS A 331 -13.24 19.29 -42.94
N VAL A 332 -11.98 18.95 -43.25
CA VAL A 332 -10.83 19.16 -42.34
C VAL A 332 -10.68 20.63 -41.99
N LYS A 333 -10.82 21.54 -42.97
CA LYS A 333 -10.76 22.99 -42.71
C LYS A 333 -11.88 23.45 -41.78
N SER A 334 -13.10 22.92 -41.95
CA SER A 334 -14.23 23.18 -41.05
C SER A 334 -13.95 22.66 -39.63
N ILE A 335 -13.43 21.43 -39.51
CA ILE A 335 -13.06 20.83 -38.22
C ILE A 335 -12.02 21.69 -37.49
N LEU A 336 -10.97 22.14 -38.17
CA LEU A 336 -9.94 23.01 -37.58
C LEU A 336 -10.51 24.37 -37.14
N ALA A 337 -11.41 24.94 -37.93
CA ALA A 337 -12.08 26.19 -37.56
C ALA A 337 -12.98 26.03 -36.32
N LYS A 338 -13.78 24.96 -36.26
CA LYS A 338 -14.69 24.68 -35.13
C LYS A 338 -13.95 24.27 -33.86
N SER A 339 -12.84 23.54 -33.99
CA SER A 339 -12.00 23.15 -32.85
C SER A 339 -11.03 24.23 -32.38
N GLY A 340 -10.88 25.33 -33.13
CA GLY A 340 -9.92 26.39 -32.84
C GLY A 340 -8.45 26.01 -33.05
N MET A 341 -8.18 24.87 -33.70
CA MET A 341 -6.83 24.34 -33.89
C MET A 341 -6.19 24.87 -35.18
N ARG A 342 -4.88 25.16 -35.11
CA ARG A 342 -4.14 25.80 -36.21
C ARG A 342 -3.71 24.84 -37.31
N SER A 343 -3.61 23.55 -36.98
CA SER A 343 -3.23 22.52 -37.94
C SER A 343 -3.85 21.17 -37.58
N GLN A 344 -3.92 20.28 -38.58
CA GLN A 344 -4.30 18.87 -38.36
C GLN A 344 -3.42 18.21 -37.30
N ARG A 345 -2.13 18.54 -37.26
CA ARG A 345 -1.20 17.97 -36.27
C ARG A 345 -1.55 18.44 -34.85
N ASP A 346 -1.89 19.72 -34.67
CA ASP A 346 -2.30 20.26 -33.38
C ASP A 346 -3.62 19.63 -32.92
N PHE A 347 -4.58 19.46 -33.85
CA PHE A 347 -5.84 18.79 -33.56
C PHE A 347 -5.65 17.33 -33.12
N VAL A 348 -4.85 16.55 -33.86
CA VAL A 348 -4.54 15.16 -33.50
C VAL A 348 -3.77 15.09 -32.18
N SER A 349 -2.83 16.01 -31.93
CA SER A 349 -2.10 16.09 -30.66
C SER A 349 -3.04 16.42 -29.50
N ALA A 350 -3.97 17.36 -29.69
CA ALA A 350 -4.97 17.70 -28.68
C ALA A 350 -5.87 16.49 -28.39
N LEU A 351 -6.39 15.82 -29.42
CA LEU A 351 -7.17 14.60 -29.27
C LEU A 351 -6.42 13.48 -28.55
N SER A 352 -5.12 13.34 -28.82
CA SER A 352 -4.25 12.35 -28.18
C SER A 352 -3.96 12.63 -26.70
N SER A 353 -4.14 13.89 -26.26
CA SER A 353 -3.96 14.31 -24.87
C SER A 353 -5.23 14.19 -24.03
N ILE A 354 -6.39 13.95 -24.67
CA ILE A 354 -7.65 13.73 -23.98
C ILE A 354 -7.63 12.30 -23.44
N GLN A 355 -7.49 12.16 -22.13
CA GLN A 355 -7.76 10.89 -21.47
C GLN A 355 -9.27 10.66 -21.43
N THR A 356 -9.74 9.69 -22.19
CA THR A 356 -11.13 9.23 -22.10
C THR A 356 -11.31 8.54 -20.75
N ILE A 357 -12.00 9.21 -19.83
CA ILE A 357 -12.56 8.57 -18.63
C ILE A 357 -13.53 7.52 -19.17
N GLY A 358 -13.23 6.23 -18.94
CA GLY A 358 -14.07 5.16 -19.43
C GLY A 358 -15.50 5.37 -18.95
N ALA A 359 -16.47 5.33 -19.86
CA ALA A 359 -17.87 5.28 -19.44
C ALA A 359 -18.03 4.07 -18.50
N PRO A 360 -18.72 4.22 -17.35
CA PRO A 360 -19.03 3.06 -16.52
C PRO A 360 -19.87 2.10 -17.37
N ASP A 361 -19.41 0.84 -17.47
CA ASP A 361 -20.20 -0.28 -18.00
C ASP A 361 -21.49 -0.48 -17.18
#